data_AF-A0A6V8DBF6-F1
#
_entry.id   AF-A0A6V8DBF6-F1
#
_cell.length_a   1.000
_cell.length_b   1.000
_cell.length_c   1.000
_cell.angle_alpha   90.00
_cell.angle_beta   90.00
_cell.angle_gamma   90.00
#
_symmetry.space_group_name_H-M   'P 1'
#
loop_
_entity.id
_entity.type
_entity.pdbx_description
1 polymer ?
#
loop_
_entity_poly.entity_id
_entity_poly.type
_entity_poly.pdbx_seq_one_letter_code
_entity_poly.pdbx_strand_id
1 'polypeptide(L)'
;MTHVLSRDLNPRSTTAGQEVRVPVTVVEVPKMRILGVRGYTMTPYGKQAAGEAWLSSGDIKDAFPEVFERISNRKVHDTDAHFATLEEADLCEVRLIVATQPGTVSGTPSKVPEVMEIGLTGGNPSDRLAYAKEHMGEEYGFADCYDEGSLTDVVAVTKGYGWQGVIRRFGGKLQSHKNSKKR
;
A
#
# COMPACT_ATOMS: atom_id res chain seq x y z
N MET A 1 1.71 20.28 -0.87
CA MET A 1 3.04 20.39 -1.53
C MET A 1 3.69 21.67 -1.03
N THR A 2 4.92 21.56 -0.55
CA THR A 2 5.69 22.67 0.01
C THR A 2 7.08 22.68 -0.63
N HIS A 3 7.98 23.53 -0.16
CA HIS A 3 9.38 23.51 -0.54
C HIS A 3 10.24 23.52 0.73
N VAL A 4 11.41 22.90 0.65
CA VAL A 4 12.40 22.89 1.72
C VAL A 4 13.70 23.47 1.18
N LEU A 5 14.42 24.21 2.03
CA LEU A 5 15.80 24.60 1.77
C LEU A 5 16.70 23.47 2.26
N SER A 6 17.35 22.77 1.34
CA SER A 6 18.29 21.69 1.64
C SER A 6 19.70 22.08 1.21
N ARG A 7 20.71 21.69 1.99
CA ARG A 7 22.11 21.92 1.63
C ARG A 7 22.61 20.80 0.72
N ASP A 8 23.26 21.19 -0.36
CA ASP A 8 23.89 20.22 -1.25
C ASP A 8 25.21 19.73 -0.64
N LEU A 9 25.21 18.46 -0.19
CA LEU A 9 26.36 17.82 0.41
C LEU A 9 27.27 17.13 -0.61
N ASN A 10 26.93 17.14 -1.90
CA ASN A 10 27.73 16.47 -2.93
C ASN A 10 28.96 17.32 -3.32
N PRO A 11 30.21 16.88 -3.04
CA PRO A 11 31.40 17.68 -3.30
C PRO A 11 31.69 17.93 -4.79
N ARG A 12 31.10 17.13 -5.69
CA ARG A 12 31.30 17.25 -7.15
C ARG A 12 30.26 18.14 -7.84
N SER A 13 29.27 18.61 -7.09
CA SER A 13 28.20 19.46 -7.59
C SER A 13 28.68 20.91 -7.74
N THR A 14 28.16 21.64 -8.73
CA THR A 14 28.44 23.08 -8.89
C THR A 14 27.85 23.91 -7.76
N THR A 15 26.87 23.37 -7.03
CA THR A 15 26.21 23.98 -5.87
C THR A 15 26.69 23.42 -4.54
N ALA A 16 27.84 22.73 -4.50
CA ALA A 16 28.38 22.12 -3.28
C ALA A 16 28.44 23.12 -2.11
N GLY A 17 27.84 22.78 -0.97
CA GLY A 17 27.79 23.61 0.24
C GLY A 17 26.78 24.77 0.20
N GLN A 18 26.07 24.97 -0.90
CA GLN A 18 25.02 25.99 -1.02
C GLN A 18 23.64 25.45 -0.64
N GLU A 19 22.72 26.34 -0.27
CA GLU A 19 21.32 26.02 -0.01
C GLU A 19 20.50 26.01 -1.30
N VAL A 20 19.86 24.88 -1.58
CA VAL A 20 19.04 24.63 -2.76
C VAL A 20 17.57 24.49 -2.34
N ARG A 21 16.66 25.06 -3.13
CA ARG A 21 15.21 24.90 -2.94
C ARG A 21 14.75 23.60 -3.58
N VAL A 22 14.24 22.67 -2.77
CA VAL A 22 13.74 21.38 -3.22
C VAL A 22 12.22 21.32 -3.03
N PRO A 23 11.42 21.04 -4.07
CA PRO A 23 9.99 20.83 -3.92
C PRO A 23 9.72 19.50 -3.20
N VAL A 24 8.82 19.51 -2.21
CA VAL A 24 8.45 18.32 -1.44
C VAL A 24 6.94 18.14 -1.38
N THR A 25 6.52 16.88 -1.29
CA THR A 25 5.11 16.51 -1.08
C THR A 25 4.97 15.91 0.31
N VAL A 26 3.95 16.36 1.04
CA VAL A 26 3.59 15.79 2.35
C VAL A 26 2.45 14.82 2.10
N VAL A 27 2.64 13.58 2.52
CA VAL A 27 1.62 12.52 2.45
C VAL A 27 1.23 12.19 3.89
N GLU A 28 -0.05 12.31 4.20
CA GLU A 28 -0.59 11.91 5.49
C GLU A 28 -0.82 10.40 5.49
N VAL A 29 -0.23 9.68 6.45
CA VAL A 29 -0.28 8.23 6.52
C VAL A 29 -0.84 7.82 7.89
N PRO A 30 -2.14 7.51 8.00
CA PRO A 30 -2.70 6.98 9.24
C PRO A 30 -2.15 5.58 9.54
N LYS A 31 -2.21 5.17 10.80
CA LYS A 31 -1.87 3.80 11.19
C LYS A 31 -2.83 2.81 10.54
N MET A 32 -2.30 1.67 10.11
CA MET A 32 -3.06 0.57 9.52
C MET A 32 -3.20 -0.56 10.53
N ARG A 33 -4.30 -1.31 10.48
CA ARG A 33 -4.53 -2.46 11.37
C ARG A 33 -4.38 -3.77 10.61
N ILE A 34 -3.67 -4.73 11.18
CA ILE A 34 -3.55 -6.08 10.59
C ILE A 34 -4.83 -6.85 10.85
N LEU A 35 -5.49 -7.31 9.79
CA LEU A 35 -6.73 -8.09 9.85
C LEU A 35 -6.53 -9.58 9.68
N GLY A 36 -5.46 -9.98 9.00
CA GLY A 36 -5.23 -11.38 8.67
C GLY A 36 -3.92 -11.61 7.94
N VAL A 37 -3.71 -12.86 7.56
CA VAL A 37 -2.52 -13.35 6.87
C VAL A 37 -2.97 -14.24 5.73
N ARG A 38 -2.31 -14.10 4.57
CA ARG A 38 -2.49 -14.95 3.40
C ARG A 38 -1.15 -15.61 3.04
N GLY A 39 -1.17 -16.93 2.93
CA GLY A 39 -0.03 -17.72 2.47
C GLY A 39 -0.15 -18.06 0.99
N TYR A 40 0.96 -18.04 0.26
CA TYR A 40 1.03 -18.42 -1.15
C TYR A 40 1.95 -19.62 -1.36
N THR A 41 1.48 -20.61 -2.11
CA THR A 41 2.28 -21.73 -2.61
C THR A 41 2.69 -21.48 -4.05
N MET A 42 3.84 -22.03 -4.45
CA MET A 42 4.29 -21.96 -5.84
C MET A 42 3.78 -23.17 -6.61
N THR A 43 2.89 -22.93 -7.59
CA THR A 43 2.46 -23.95 -8.54
C THR A 43 3.17 -23.75 -9.88
N PRO A 44 3.21 -24.74 -10.79
CA PRO A 44 3.77 -24.56 -12.14
C PRO A 44 3.14 -23.40 -12.93
N TYR A 45 1.91 -22.99 -12.58
CA TYR A 45 1.18 -21.89 -13.21
C TYR A 45 1.34 -20.54 -12.51
N GLY A 46 2.10 -20.49 -11.41
CA GLY A 46 2.31 -19.28 -10.62
C GLY A 46 1.96 -19.43 -9.14
N LYS A 47 1.94 -18.30 -8.44
CA LYS A 47 1.61 -18.26 -7.01
C LYS A 47 0.11 -18.42 -6.82
N GLN A 48 -0.29 -19.41 -6.02
CA GLN A 48 -1.69 -19.62 -5.64
C GLN A 48 -1.85 -19.45 -4.14
N ALA A 49 -3.02 -18.95 -3.70
CA ALA A 49 -3.29 -18.81 -2.28
C ALA A 49 -3.46 -20.20 -1.65
N ALA A 50 -2.60 -20.53 -0.69
CA ALA A 50 -2.64 -21.77 0.07
C ALA A 50 -3.78 -21.76 1.09
N GLY A 51 -3.98 -20.59 1.71
CA GLY A 51 -4.95 -20.38 2.77
C GLY A 51 -4.87 -18.97 3.33
N GLU A 52 -5.81 -18.66 4.22
CA GLU A 52 -5.91 -17.38 4.90
C GLU A 52 -6.33 -17.60 6.36
N ALA A 53 -5.70 -16.86 7.26
CA ALA A 53 -6.09 -16.75 8.66
C ALA A 53 -6.53 -15.31 8.94
N TRP A 54 -7.79 -15.12 9.29
CA TRP A 54 -8.37 -13.81 9.65
C TRP A 54 -8.52 -13.65 11.15
N LEU A 55 -8.67 -12.41 11.63
CA LEU A 55 -9.12 -12.13 12.98
C LEU A 55 -10.55 -12.65 13.20
N SER A 56 -10.94 -12.77 14.47
CA SER A 56 -12.30 -13.15 14.81
C SER A 56 -13.31 -12.16 14.21
N SER A 57 -14.46 -12.67 13.79
CA SER A 57 -15.50 -11.87 13.15
C SER A 57 -16.07 -10.79 14.07
N GLY A 58 -15.98 -10.96 15.40
CA GLY A 58 -16.34 -9.94 16.39
C GLY A 58 -15.39 -8.75 16.36
N ASP A 59 -14.09 -9.01 16.44
CA ASP A 59 -13.06 -7.96 16.48
C ASP A 59 -13.03 -7.14 15.17
N ILE A 60 -13.25 -7.79 14.03
CA ILE A 60 -13.34 -7.11 12.73
C ILE A 60 -14.60 -6.24 12.65
N LYS A 61 -15.73 -6.72 13.17
CA LYS A 61 -17.00 -5.97 13.14
C LYS A 61 -16.96 -4.74 14.05
N ASP A 62 -16.34 -4.87 15.22
CA ASP A 62 -16.21 -3.77 16.18
C ASP A 62 -15.20 -2.73 15.69
N ALA A 63 -14.12 -3.16 15.04
CA ALA A 63 -13.11 -2.27 14.49
C ALA A 63 -13.56 -1.58 13.19
N PHE A 64 -14.22 -2.32 12.29
CA PHE A 64 -14.54 -1.88 10.94
C PHE A 64 -15.92 -2.39 10.48
N PRO A 65 -17.02 -1.82 11.01
CA PRO A 65 -18.36 -2.23 10.63
C PRO A 65 -18.62 -2.06 9.12
N GLU A 66 -17.99 -1.05 8.50
CA GLU A 66 -18.13 -0.74 7.06
C GLU A 66 -17.41 -1.74 6.15
N VAL A 67 -16.40 -2.45 6.66
CA VAL A 67 -15.65 -3.48 5.92
C VAL A 67 -16.30 -4.84 6.11
N PHE A 68 -16.87 -5.10 7.29
CA PHE A 68 -17.52 -6.35 7.63
C PHE A 68 -18.67 -6.71 6.67
N GLU A 69 -19.39 -5.73 6.12
CA GLU A 69 -20.43 -5.99 5.11
C GLU A 69 -19.87 -6.31 3.71
N ARG A 70 -18.61 -5.95 3.44
CA ARG A 70 -17.94 -6.18 2.14
C ARG A 70 -17.14 -7.48 2.11
N ILE A 71 -16.67 -7.94 3.27
CA ILE A 71 -15.97 -9.23 3.40
C ILE A 71 -17.02 -10.33 3.54
N SER A 72 -16.77 -11.48 2.92
CA SER A 72 -17.64 -12.65 3.08
C SER A 72 -17.65 -13.09 4.55
N ASN A 73 -18.77 -12.87 5.22
CA ASN A 73 -18.95 -13.20 6.63
C ASN A 73 -18.83 -14.71 6.87
N ARG A 74 -17.67 -15.15 7.38
CA ARG A 74 -17.49 -16.51 7.90
C ARG A 74 -18.09 -16.58 9.30
N LYS A 75 -19.24 -17.26 9.42
CA LYS A 75 -19.98 -17.44 10.68
C LYS A 75 -19.25 -18.31 11.71
N VAL A 76 -18.30 -19.13 11.25
CA VAL A 76 -17.41 -19.94 12.09
C VAL A 76 -16.01 -19.72 11.52
N HIS A 77 -15.14 -19.05 12.27
CA HIS A 77 -13.76 -18.81 11.89
C HIS A 77 -12.89 -19.16 13.09
N ASP A 78 -12.14 -20.25 12.97
CA ASP A 78 -11.14 -20.65 13.96
C ASP A 78 -9.78 -20.18 13.46
N THR A 79 -9.27 -19.12 14.08
CA THR A 79 -8.00 -18.50 13.72
C THR A 79 -6.85 -19.49 13.84
N ASP A 80 -6.84 -20.30 14.90
CA ASP A 80 -5.74 -21.21 15.21
C ASP A 80 -5.72 -22.41 14.25
N ALA A 81 -6.88 -22.94 13.88
CA ALA A 81 -6.96 -24.00 12.87
C ALA A 81 -6.45 -23.53 11.50
N HIS A 82 -6.74 -22.29 11.12
CA HIS A 82 -6.24 -21.71 9.87
C HIS A 82 -4.72 -21.47 9.89
N PHE A 83 -4.15 -21.06 11.03
CA PHE A 83 -2.69 -20.99 11.17
C PHE A 83 -2.03 -22.37 11.10
N ALA A 84 -2.61 -23.39 11.76
CA ALA A 84 -2.10 -24.76 11.65
C ALA A 84 -2.11 -25.26 10.20
N THR A 85 -3.17 -24.94 9.44
CA THR A 85 -3.26 -25.30 8.01
C THR A 85 -2.19 -24.59 7.17
N LEU A 86 -1.84 -23.35 7.52
CA LEU A 86 -0.78 -22.58 6.88
C LEU A 86 0.63 -23.06 7.25
N GLU A 87 0.83 -23.54 8.48
CA GLU A 87 2.10 -24.11 8.95
C GLU A 87 2.39 -25.47 8.28
N GLU A 88 1.34 -26.25 7.98
CA GLU A 88 1.46 -27.52 7.25
C GLU A 88 1.70 -27.34 5.74
N ALA A 89 1.37 -26.17 5.20
CA ALA A 89 1.49 -25.89 3.77
C ALA A 89 2.92 -25.49 3.37
N ASP A 90 3.35 -25.90 2.18
CA ASP A 90 4.63 -25.44 1.60
C ASP A 90 4.49 -24.01 1.04
N LEU A 91 4.76 -23.03 1.90
CA LEU A 91 4.61 -21.61 1.59
C LEU A 91 5.87 -21.02 0.94
N CYS A 92 5.68 -20.35 -0.19
CA CYS A 92 6.71 -19.57 -0.86
C CYS A 92 6.69 -18.10 -0.39
N GLU A 93 5.52 -17.54 -0.11
CA GLU A 93 5.36 -16.13 0.29
C GLU A 93 4.23 -15.98 1.30
N VAL A 94 4.43 -15.08 2.26
CA VAL A 94 3.45 -14.75 3.30
C VAL A 94 3.15 -13.27 3.19
N ARG A 95 1.87 -12.92 3.17
CA ARG A 95 1.39 -11.53 3.10
C ARG A 95 0.43 -11.24 4.23
N LEU A 96 0.54 -10.06 4.82
CA LEU A 96 -0.43 -9.52 5.76
C LEU A 96 -1.59 -8.90 4.99
N ILE A 97 -2.80 -9.11 5.46
CA ILE A 97 -3.99 -8.39 5.04
C ILE A 97 -4.17 -7.25 6.03
N VAL A 98 -4.05 -6.01 5.56
CA VAL A 98 -4.15 -4.81 6.40
C VAL A 98 -5.31 -3.93 5.93
N ALA A 99 -5.88 -3.17 6.86
CA ALA A 99 -6.89 -2.16 6.59
C ALA A 99 -6.42 -0.77 7.00
N THR A 100 -6.72 0.22 6.16
CA THR A 100 -6.52 1.64 6.47
C THR A 100 -7.56 2.15 7.46
N GLN A 101 -7.26 3.22 8.19
CA GLN A 101 -8.19 3.82 9.16
C GLN A 101 -8.58 5.25 8.75
N PRO A 102 -9.39 5.42 7.69
CA PRO A 102 -9.68 6.75 7.15
C PRO A 102 -10.45 7.64 8.13
N GLY A 103 -11.23 7.08 9.06
CA GLY A 103 -11.92 7.85 10.10
C GLY A 103 -11.00 8.62 11.06
N THR A 104 -9.73 8.26 11.15
CA THR A 104 -8.73 8.97 11.97
C THR A 104 -8.21 10.24 11.30
N VAL A 105 -8.45 10.41 10.00
CA VAL A 105 -7.91 11.49 9.17
C VAL A 105 -9.04 12.37 8.67
N SER A 106 -8.93 13.68 8.89
CA SER A 106 -9.92 14.65 8.38
C SER A 106 -9.73 15.00 6.91
N GLY A 107 -8.59 14.64 6.32
CA GLY A 107 -8.20 15.01 4.95
C GLY A 107 -8.91 14.23 3.84
N THR A 108 -9.60 13.13 4.15
CA THR A 108 -10.25 12.26 3.17
C THR A 108 -11.75 12.15 3.45
N PRO A 109 -12.64 12.34 2.45
CA PRO A 109 -14.08 12.23 2.65
C PRO A 109 -14.58 10.77 2.73
N SER A 110 -13.73 9.80 2.36
CA SER A 110 -14.03 8.38 2.50
C SER A 110 -14.03 8.00 3.98
N LYS A 111 -15.07 7.29 4.42
CA LYS A 111 -15.12 6.65 5.74
C LYS A 111 -14.77 5.17 5.67
N VAL A 112 -14.85 4.60 4.46
CA VAL A 112 -14.68 3.17 4.24
C VAL A 112 -13.20 2.83 4.15
N PRO A 113 -12.72 1.93 5.02
CA PRO A 113 -11.36 1.41 4.94
C PRO A 113 -11.07 0.73 3.60
N GLU A 114 -9.83 0.85 3.16
CA GLU A 114 -9.28 0.08 2.05
C GLU A 114 -8.49 -1.10 2.62
N VAL A 115 -8.75 -2.30 2.08
CA VAL A 115 -8.06 -3.54 2.47
C VAL A 115 -7.04 -3.88 1.40
N MET A 116 -5.80 -4.11 1.82
CA MET A 116 -4.69 -4.42 0.91
C MET A 116 -3.78 -5.50 1.49
N GLU A 117 -3.00 -6.14 0.62
CA GLU A 117 -1.96 -7.08 1.01
C GLU A 117 -0.60 -6.39 1.11
N ILE A 118 0.14 -6.67 2.18
CA ILE A 118 1.52 -6.26 2.36
C ILE A 118 2.39 -7.52 2.49
N GLY A 119 3.38 -7.66 1.61
CA GLY A 119 4.30 -8.79 1.65
C GLY A 119 5.26 -8.69 2.83
N LEU A 120 5.41 -9.78 3.58
CA LEU A 120 6.43 -9.90 4.61
C LEU A 120 7.75 -10.36 3.99
N THR A 121 8.82 -9.66 4.33
CA THR A 121 10.19 -9.96 3.90
C THR A 121 11.05 -10.32 5.10
N GLY A 122 12.12 -11.08 4.86
CA GLY A 122 13.05 -11.54 5.91
C GLY A 122 12.75 -12.95 6.44
N GLY A 123 13.80 -13.65 6.89
CA GLY A 123 13.70 -15.00 7.46
C GLY A 123 13.06 -16.06 6.55
N ASN A 124 12.74 -17.20 7.14
CA ASN A 124 12.00 -18.28 6.48
C ASN A 124 10.49 -18.01 6.52
N PRO A 125 9.69 -18.65 5.63
CA PRO A 125 8.22 -18.53 5.65
C PRO A 125 7.59 -18.86 7.01
N SER A 126 8.16 -19.81 7.75
CA SER A 126 7.75 -20.14 9.13
C SER A 126 7.91 -18.96 10.09
N ASP A 127 9.03 -18.26 10.00
CA ASP A 127 9.33 -17.12 10.88
C ASP A 127 8.41 -15.94 10.57
N ARG A 128 8.06 -15.76 9.29
CA ARG A 128 7.08 -14.75 8.84
C ARG A 128 5.68 -15.06 9.37
N LEU A 129 5.26 -16.33 9.36
CA LEU A 129 3.99 -16.73 9.95
C LEU A 129 3.97 -16.50 11.46
N ALA A 130 5.05 -16.84 12.18
CA ALA A 130 5.15 -16.61 13.61
C ALA A 130 5.06 -15.11 13.95
N TYR A 131 5.80 -14.27 13.22
CA TYR A 131 5.71 -12.81 13.34
C TYR A 131 4.29 -12.30 13.08
N ALA A 132 3.64 -12.81 12.03
CA ALA A 132 2.29 -12.41 11.67
C ALA A 132 1.24 -12.83 12.71
N LYS A 133 1.45 -13.97 13.40
CA LYS A 133 0.59 -14.46 14.47
C LYS A 133 0.71 -13.62 15.74
N GLU A 134 1.93 -13.18 16.07
CA GLU A 134 2.19 -12.32 17.24
C GLU A 134 1.56 -10.93 17.09
N HIS A 135 1.71 -10.32 15.92
CA HIS A 135 1.29 -8.93 15.68
C HIS A 135 -0.12 -8.82 15.08
N MET A 136 -0.92 -9.87 15.21
CA MET A 136 -2.25 -9.93 14.63
C MET A 136 -3.21 -9.02 15.40
N GLY A 137 -3.88 -8.10 14.70
CA GLY A 137 -4.80 -7.13 15.31
C GLY A 137 -4.14 -5.89 15.88
N GLU A 138 -2.81 -5.79 15.83
CA GLU A 138 -2.08 -4.57 16.17
C GLU A 138 -2.13 -3.52 15.05
N GLU A 139 -1.75 -2.30 15.42
CA GLU A 139 -1.65 -1.16 14.50
C GLU A 139 -0.20 -0.86 14.13
N TYR A 140 0.05 -0.68 12.84
CA TYR A 140 1.36 -0.32 12.29
C TYR A 140 1.36 1.06 11.67
N GLY A 141 2.37 1.85 12.00
CA GLY A 141 2.65 3.14 11.40
C GLY A 141 3.70 3.08 10.30
N PHE A 142 3.86 4.20 9.59
CA PHE A 142 4.91 4.34 8.57
C PHE A 142 6.33 4.27 9.18
N ALA A 143 6.51 4.86 10.36
CA ALA A 143 7.80 4.93 11.06
C ALA A 143 8.29 3.56 11.56
N ASP A 144 7.39 2.57 11.69
CA ASP A 144 7.76 1.21 12.10
C ASP A 144 8.35 0.40 10.93
N CYS A 145 8.10 0.83 9.69
CA CYS A 145 8.51 0.13 8.47
C CYS A 145 9.67 0.78 7.72
N TYR A 146 9.86 2.10 7.86
CA TYR A 146 10.82 2.88 7.07
C TYR A 146 11.67 3.80 7.94
N ASP A 147 12.95 3.88 7.58
CA ASP A 147 13.90 4.83 8.14
C ASP A 147 13.95 6.13 7.34
N GLU A 148 14.37 7.22 7.99
CA GLU A 148 14.58 8.50 7.32
C GLU A 148 15.69 8.42 6.26
N GLY A 149 15.42 8.96 5.07
CA GLY A 149 16.37 8.99 3.96
C GLY A 149 16.36 7.74 3.06
N SER A 150 15.50 6.76 3.33
CA SER A 150 15.30 5.62 2.42
C SER A 150 14.66 6.05 1.10
N LEU A 151 15.06 5.41 0.00
CA LEU A 151 14.36 5.53 -1.27
C LEU A 151 13.13 4.61 -1.25
N THR A 152 11.97 5.16 -1.57
CA THR A 152 10.69 4.44 -1.55
C THR A 152 9.96 4.60 -2.87
N ASP A 153 9.33 3.52 -3.32
CA ASP A 153 8.50 3.53 -4.52
C ASP A 153 7.08 4.02 -4.19
N VAL A 154 6.51 4.84 -5.08
CA VAL A 154 5.15 5.38 -4.93
C VAL A 154 4.27 4.85 -6.05
N VAL A 155 3.27 4.06 -5.68
CA VAL A 155 2.24 3.56 -6.60
C VAL A 155 0.97 4.38 -6.42
N ALA A 156 0.56 5.10 -7.46
CA ALA A 156 -0.63 5.94 -7.42
C ALA A 156 -1.33 6.02 -8.79
N VAL A 157 -2.61 6.36 -8.77
CA VAL A 157 -3.38 6.67 -9.97
C VAL A 157 -3.18 8.13 -10.34
N THR A 158 -2.74 8.39 -11.58
CA THR A 158 -2.56 9.76 -12.07
C THR A 158 -3.88 10.50 -12.18
N LYS A 159 -3.85 11.83 -12.06
CA LYS A 159 -5.04 12.68 -12.25
C LYS A 159 -5.66 12.47 -13.63
N GLY A 160 -6.95 12.11 -13.66
CA GLY A 160 -7.70 11.96 -14.89
C GLY A 160 -8.04 13.31 -15.54
N TYR A 161 -7.84 13.40 -16.86
CA TYR A 161 -8.14 14.62 -17.64
C TYR A 161 -9.21 14.40 -18.73
N GLY A 162 -9.87 13.23 -18.77
CA GLY A 162 -10.92 12.93 -19.74
C GLY A 162 -10.42 12.87 -21.20
N TRP A 163 -11.30 13.17 -22.16
CA TRP A 163 -10.94 13.20 -23.58
C TRP A 163 -9.98 14.35 -23.88
N GLN A 164 -8.79 14.02 -24.38
CA GLN A 164 -7.74 14.98 -24.74
C GLN A 164 -7.38 14.87 -26.22
N GLY A 165 -7.25 16.02 -26.89
CA GLY A 165 -6.76 16.09 -28.26
C GLY A 165 -5.28 15.72 -28.38
N VAL A 166 -4.83 15.40 -29.60
CA VAL A 166 -3.48 14.89 -29.87
C VAL A 166 -2.38 15.82 -29.36
N ILE A 167 -2.59 17.13 -29.42
CA ILE A 167 -1.61 18.13 -28.99
C ILE A 167 -1.36 18.06 -27.48
N ARG A 168 -2.42 18.02 -26.67
CA ARG A 168 -2.29 17.93 -25.20
C ARG A 168 -1.88 16.54 -24.74
N ARG A 169 -2.31 15.48 -25.43
CA ARG A 169 -2.04 14.09 -25.03
C ARG A 169 -0.65 13.60 -25.43
N PHE A 170 -0.18 13.97 -26.62
CA PHE A 170 1.08 13.47 -27.19
C PHE A 170 2.11 14.57 -27.45
N GLY A 171 1.80 15.84 -27.15
CA GLY A 171 2.74 16.94 -27.38
C GLY A 171 2.95 17.30 -28.85
N GLY A 172 1.99 16.96 -29.73
CA GLY A 172 2.10 17.26 -31.17
C GLY A 172 2.18 18.76 -31.46
N LYS A 173 2.93 19.14 -32.49
CA LYS A 173 3.03 20.55 -32.91
C LYS A 173 1.68 21.06 -33.43
N LEU A 174 1.27 22.23 -32.94
CA LEU A 174 0.09 22.92 -33.45
C LEU A 174 0.31 23.32 -34.92
N GLN A 175 -0.66 22.99 -35.78
CA GLN A 175 -0.60 23.29 -37.20
C GLN A 175 -0.70 24.80 -37.46
N SER A 176 -0.23 25.24 -38.63
CA SER A 176 -0.33 26.63 -39.05
C SER A 176 -1.79 27.11 -39.03
N HIS A 177 -1.98 28.39 -38.70
CA HIS A 177 -3.31 29.01 -38.65
C HIS A 177 -4.07 28.95 -39.99
N LYS A 178 -3.35 28.76 -41.11
CA LYS A 178 -3.91 28.61 -42.48
C LYS A 178 -4.37 27.19 -42.82
N ASN A 179 -4.23 26.22 -41.92
CA ASN A 179 -4.70 24.87 -42.18
C ASN A 179 -6.23 24.86 -42.37
N SER A 180 -6.69 24.35 -43.51
CA SER A 180 -8.09 24.47 -43.94
C SER A 180 -9.03 23.57 -43.14
N LYS A 181 -8.54 22.46 -42.62
CA LYS A 181 -9.32 21.53 -41.79
C LYS A 181 -8.97 21.73 -40.32
N LYS A 182 -9.61 22.72 -39.70
CA LYS A 182 -9.67 22.84 -38.24
C LYS A 182 -10.76 21.88 -37.72
N ARG A 183 -10.37 20.69 -37.29
CA ARG A 183 -11.17 19.85 -36.41
C ARG A 183 -10.31 19.44 -35.23
#